data_AF-A0A967L9N2-F1
#
_entry.id   AF-A0A967L9N2-F1
#
_cell.length_a   1.000
_cell.length_b   1.000
_cell.length_c   1.000
_cell.angle_alpha   90.00
_cell.angle_beta   90.00
_cell.angle_gamma   90.00
#
_symmetry.space_group_name_H-M   'P 1'
#
loop_
_entity.id
_entity.type
_entity.pdbx_description
1 polymer ?
#
loop_
_entity_poly.entity_id
_entity_poly.type
_entity_poly.pdbx_seq_one_letter_code
_entity_poly.pdbx_strand_id
1 'polypeptide(L)'
;MDPSLYTDIRDMKGRGPKVCNAENTLRTWGYHQEYASPASVLEWKERGDPPPGSSGFQARMSVKQMLDGFRPGRVVRVKGPWTYVLLPHDECIMTAEDLERSRRMALP
;
A
#
# COMPACT_ATOMS: atom_id res chain seq x y z
N MET A 1 6.29 15.50 0.76
CA MET A 1 4.96 14.88 0.90
C MET A 1 4.27 15.52 2.10
N ASP A 2 2.95 15.67 2.09
CA ASP A 2 2.21 16.29 3.20
C ASP A 2 2.20 15.35 4.44
N PRO A 3 2.68 15.78 5.61
CA PRO A 3 2.67 14.99 6.84
C PRO A 3 1.27 14.55 7.29
N SER A 4 0.22 15.28 6.93
CA SER A 4 -1.17 14.98 7.30
C SER A 4 -1.63 13.60 6.79
N LEU A 5 -1.10 13.17 5.63
CA LEU A 5 -1.44 11.88 5.03
C LEU A 5 -0.99 10.70 5.91
N TYR A 6 0.11 10.85 6.64
CA TYR A 6 0.59 9.82 7.55
C TYR A 6 -0.21 9.80 8.85
N THR A 7 -0.60 10.98 9.37
CA THR A 7 -1.42 11.07 10.58
C THR A 7 -2.80 10.46 10.35
N ASP A 8 -3.39 10.61 9.16
CA ASP A 8 -4.66 9.98 8.81
C ASP A 8 -4.61 8.45 8.94
N ILE A 9 -3.52 7.82 8.54
CA ILE A 9 -3.34 6.37 8.66
C ILE A 9 -3.01 5.97 10.09
N ARG A 10 -2.14 6.73 10.78
CA ARG A 10 -1.71 6.44 12.15
C ARG A 10 -2.87 6.52 13.14
N ASP A 11 -3.70 7.56 13.00
CA ASP A 11 -4.73 7.94 13.97
C ASP A 11 -6.13 7.40 13.60
N MET A 12 -6.20 6.48 12.62
CA MET A 12 -7.43 5.82 12.20
C MET A 12 -8.10 5.07 13.37
N LYS A 13 -9.20 5.63 13.90
CA LYS A 13 -10.00 5.04 14.98
C LYS A 13 -11.24 4.32 14.43
N GLY A 14 -11.57 3.17 15.01
CA GLY A 14 -12.80 2.40 14.71
C GLY A 14 -12.76 1.57 13.43
N ARG A 15 -11.95 1.94 12.43
CA ARG A 15 -11.62 1.09 11.27
C ARG A 15 -10.14 1.19 10.98
N GLY A 16 -9.49 0.05 10.86
CA GLY A 16 -8.09 0.00 10.47
C GLY A 16 -7.90 0.22 8.96
N PRO A 17 -6.68 0.57 8.53
CA PRO A 17 -6.37 0.74 7.11
C PRO A 17 -6.56 -0.57 6.33
N LYS A 18 -6.66 -0.45 5.01
CA LYS A 18 -6.70 -1.62 4.11
C LYS A 18 -5.39 -1.74 3.35
N VAL A 19 -4.92 -2.96 3.15
CA VAL A 19 -3.65 -3.26 2.49
C VAL A 19 -3.89 -4.13 1.26
N CYS A 20 -3.21 -3.82 0.17
CA CYS A 20 -3.30 -4.55 -1.09
C CYS A 20 -1.91 -4.71 -1.72
N ASN A 21 -1.76 -5.75 -2.53
CA ASN A 21 -0.53 -6.01 -3.28
C ASN A 21 -0.36 -4.94 -4.36
N ALA A 22 0.85 -4.40 -4.47
CA ALA A 22 1.19 -3.38 -5.45
C ALA A 22 2.56 -3.68 -6.07
N GLU A 23 2.84 -3.04 -7.19
CA GLU A 23 4.14 -3.11 -7.86
C GLU A 23 4.87 -1.78 -7.73
N ASN A 24 6.17 -1.78 -8.01
CA ASN A 24 6.99 -0.57 -8.02
C ASN A 24 6.44 0.51 -8.96
N THR A 25 5.75 0.13 -10.03
CA THR A 25 5.09 1.01 -11.01
C THR A 25 3.84 1.75 -10.50
N LEU A 26 3.54 1.71 -9.20
CA LEU A 26 2.30 2.19 -8.59
C LEU A 26 1.03 1.41 -8.98
N ARG A 27 1.15 0.42 -9.88
CA ARG A 27 0.03 -0.44 -10.27
C ARG A 27 -0.34 -1.38 -9.13
N THR A 28 -1.62 -1.63 -8.95
CA THR A 28 -2.18 -2.31 -7.77
C THR A 28 -3.13 -3.43 -8.17
N TRP A 29 -3.04 -4.58 -7.50
CA TRP A 29 -3.91 -5.73 -7.79
C TRP A 29 -5.32 -5.47 -7.29
N GLY A 30 -6.28 -5.43 -8.21
CA GLY A 30 -7.71 -5.29 -7.92
C GLY A 30 -8.02 -4.31 -6.79
N TYR A 31 -7.63 -3.03 -6.93
CA TYR A 31 -7.79 -1.98 -5.89
C TYR A 31 -9.25 -1.56 -5.63
N HIS A 32 -10.16 -2.51 -5.67
CA HIS A 32 -11.44 -2.32 -5.03
C HIS A 32 -11.26 -2.46 -3.53
N GLN A 33 -11.91 -1.58 -2.75
CA GLN A 33 -11.91 -1.68 -1.29
C GLN A 33 -12.43 -3.04 -0.80
N GLU A 34 -13.16 -3.75 -1.65
CA GLU A 34 -13.65 -5.11 -1.46
C GLU A 34 -12.54 -6.18 -1.45
N TYR A 35 -11.47 -6.02 -2.24
CA TYR A 35 -10.40 -7.03 -2.35
C TYR A 35 -9.18 -6.75 -1.47
N ALA A 36 -9.08 -5.54 -0.91
CA ALA A 36 -8.01 -5.18 0.00
C ALA A 36 -8.21 -5.82 1.39
N SER A 37 -7.13 -6.34 1.98
CA SER A 37 -7.19 -6.97 3.29
C SER A 37 -7.25 -5.93 4.41
N PRO A 38 -8.20 -6.03 5.36
CA PRO A 38 -8.21 -5.18 6.54
C PRO A 38 -6.93 -5.37 7.36
N ALA A 39 -6.38 -4.28 7.86
CA ALA A 39 -5.21 -4.28 8.71
C ALA A 39 -5.37 -3.36 9.92
N SER A 40 -4.51 -3.53 10.92
CA SER A 40 -4.45 -2.68 12.11
C SER A 40 -3.01 -2.29 12.40
N VAL A 41 -2.78 -1.00 12.66
CA VAL A 41 -1.44 -0.50 13.02
C VAL A 41 -1.14 -0.93 14.44
N LEU A 42 -0.07 -1.70 14.63
CA LEU A 42 0.41 -2.16 15.93
C LEU A 42 1.50 -1.24 16.50
N GLU A 43 2.32 -0.67 15.61
CA GLU A 43 3.45 0.16 15.99
C GLU A 43 3.78 1.14 14.87
N TRP A 44 4.20 2.34 15.25
CA TRP A 44 4.64 3.39 14.34
C TRP A 44 5.95 3.98 14.86
N LYS A 45 7.00 3.95 14.03
CA LYS A 45 8.34 4.45 14.35
C LYS A 45 8.76 5.50 13.34
N GLU A 46 9.40 6.55 13.83
CA GLU A 46 10.08 7.54 13.02
C GLU A 46 11.59 7.24 13.03
N ARG A 47 12.21 7.28 11.86
CA ARG A 47 13.65 7.10 11.65
C ARG A 47 14.28 8.46 11.42
N GLY A 48 15.26 8.82 12.24
CA GLY A 48 15.96 10.11 12.14
C GLY A 48 16.86 10.26 10.90
N ASP A 49 17.36 9.16 10.33
CA ASP A 49 18.18 9.15 9.11
C ASP A 49 17.66 8.10 8.11
N PRO A 50 16.58 8.41 7.36
CA PRO A 50 16.00 7.48 6.41
C PRO A 50 16.82 7.40 5.11
N PRO A 51 16.93 6.21 4.49
CA PRO A 51 17.57 6.08 3.18
C PRO A 51 16.80 6.86 2.10
N PRO A 52 17.46 7.24 0.99
CA PRO A 52 16.80 7.89 -0.14
C PRO A 52 15.56 7.13 -0.61
N GLY A 53 14.46 7.84 -0.84
CA GLY A 53 13.16 7.27 -1.24
C GLY A 53 12.27 6.77 -0.08
N SER A 54 12.75 6.80 1.17
CA SER A 54 11.94 6.52 2.35
C SER A 54 11.28 7.79 2.91
N SER A 55 10.08 7.63 3.47
CA SER A 55 9.35 8.71 4.15
C SER A 55 9.79 8.96 5.59
N GLY A 56 10.76 8.20 6.11
CA GLY A 56 11.15 8.29 7.53
C GLY A 56 10.26 7.49 8.48
N PHE A 57 9.19 6.84 8.00
CA PHE A 57 8.28 6.09 8.86
C PHE A 57 8.40 4.58 8.67
N GLN A 58 8.31 3.84 9.77
CA GLN A 58 8.21 2.39 9.78
C GLN A 58 6.98 1.99 10.59
N ALA A 59 6.01 1.36 9.92
CA ALA A 59 4.79 0.85 10.55
C ALA A 59 4.84 -0.68 10.65
N ARG A 60 4.41 -1.23 11.79
CA ARG A 60 4.11 -2.66 11.94
C ARG A 60 2.60 -2.82 11.95
N MET A 61 2.09 -3.68 11.07
CA MET A 61 0.65 -3.85 10.86
C MET A 61 0.27 -5.31 11.01
N SER A 62 -0.84 -5.59 11.68
CA SER A 62 -1.51 -6.89 11.63
C SER A 62 -2.44 -6.89 10.43
N VAL A 63 -2.39 -7.92 9.58
CA VAL A 63 -3.25 -8.04 8.40
C VAL A 63 -4.15 -9.27 8.59
N LYS A 64 -5.44 -9.14 8.29
CA LYS A 64 -6.41 -10.22 8.51
C LYS A 64 -6.16 -11.44 7.62
N GLN A 65 -5.64 -11.24 6.41
CA GLN A 65 -5.32 -12.30 5.46
C GLN A 65 -3.94 -12.06 4.87
N MET A 66 -3.05 -13.05 5.03
CA MET A 66 -1.73 -13.03 4.41
C MET A 66 -1.83 -13.48 2.94
N LEU A 67 -1.40 -12.63 2.03
CA LEU A 67 -1.32 -12.91 0.59
C LEU A 67 0.14 -13.09 0.18
N ASP A 68 0.38 -13.71 -0.98
CA ASP A 68 1.74 -13.90 -1.49
C ASP A 68 2.46 -12.57 -1.79
N GLY A 69 1.69 -11.50 -2.04
CA GLY A 69 2.21 -10.14 -2.16
C GLY A 69 2.74 -9.53 -0.86
N PHE A 70 2.49 -10.12 0.32
CA PHE A 70 2.90 -9.57 1.62
C PHE A 70 4.21 -10.19 2.14
N ARG A 71 5.14 -10.52 1.23
CA ARG A 71 6.44 -11.12 1.53
C ARG A 71 7.54 -10.05 1.61
N PRO A 72 8.65 -10.30 2.32
CA PRO A 72 9.80 -9.40 2.33
C PRO A 72 10.26 -9.05 0.91
N GLY A 73 10.56 -7.77 0.68
CA GLY A 73 10.98 -7.26 -0.65
C GLY A 73 9.83 -6.96 -1.63
N ARG A 74 8.58 -7.23 -1.25
CA ARG A 74 7.40 -6.85 -2.06
C ARG A 74 6.91 -5.45 -1.70
N VAL A 75 6.17 -4.85 -2.63
CA VAL A 75 5.53 -3.54 -2.47
C VAL A 75 4.06 -3.74 -2.14
N VAL A 76 3.55 -2.97 -1.19
CA VAL A 76 2.14 -2.98 -0.82
C VAL A 76 1.61 -1.56 -0.78
N ARG A 77 0.34 -1.39 -1.13
CA ARG A 77 -0.34 -0.11 -1.02
C ARG A 77 -1.28 -0.14 0.18
N VAL A 78 -1.13 0.85 1.05
CA VAL A 78 -1.95 1.05 2.25
C VAL A 78 -2.93 2.18 1.98
N LYS A 79 -4.22 1.91 2.19
CA LYS A 79 -5.29 2.88 2.03
C LYS A 79 -5.79 3.35 3.39
N GLY A 80 -5.76 4.66 3.60
CA GLY A 80 -6.31 5.35 4.76
C GLY A 80 -7.82 5.58 4.68
N PRO A 81 -8.36 6.56 5.44
CA PRO A 81 -9.80 6.83 5.55
C PRO A 81 -10.38 7.60 4.35
N TRP A 82 -9.58 7.87 3.32
CA TRP A 82 -9.95 8.75 2.21
C TRP A 82 -11.08 8.18 1.34
N THR A 83 -11.75 9.08 0.63
CA THR A 83 -12.85 8.79 -0.26
C THR A 83 -12.54 7.63 -1.19
N TYR A 84 -13.54 6.79 -1.41
CA TYR A 84 -13.45 5.75 -2.40
C TYR A 84 -13.28 6.37 -3.80
N VAL A 85 -12.10 6.23 -4.37
CA VAL A 85 -11.80 6.57 -5.76
C VAL A 85 -11.45 5.29 -6.50
N LEU A 86 -12.04 5.10 -7.69
CA LEU A 86 -11.65 4.05 -8.61
C LEU A 86 -10.25 4.38 -9.15
N LEU A 87 -9.35 3.39 -9.16
CA LEU A 87 -8.07 3.57 -9.84
C LEU A 87 -8.30 3.71 -11.36
N PRO A 88 -7.50 4.55 -12.03
CA PRO A 88 -7.41 4.50 -13.48
C PRO A 88 -7.12 3.08 -13.96
N HIS A 89 -7.65 2.72 -15.13
CA HIS A 89 -7.47 1.39 -15.69
C HIS A 89 -5.99 0.99 -15.80
N ASP A 90 -5.13 1.94 -16.17
CA ASP A 90 -3.69 1.73 -16.31
C ASP A 90 -2.98 1.39 -14.99
N GLU A 91 -3.51 1.87 -13.85
CA GLU A 91 -3.00 1.56 -12.52
C GLU A 91 -3.57 0.25 -11.93
N CYS A 92 -4.52 -0.37 -12.62
CA CYS A 92 -5.12 -1.62 -12.17
C CYS A 92 -4.38 -2.82 -12.75
N ILE A 93 -4.17 -3.84 -11.92
CA ILE A 93 -3.70 -5.16 -12.34
C ILE A 93 -4.84 -6.15 -12.13
N MET A 94 -5.32 -6.74 -13.22
CA MET A 94 -6.44 -7.68 -13.22
C MET A 94 -6.04 -9.07 -13.72
N THR A 95 -4.99 -9.14 -14.55
CA THR A 95 -4.53 -10.39 -15.17
C THR A 95 -3.05 -10.66 -14.87
N ALA A 96 -2.62 -11.90 -15.08
CA ALA A 96 -1.21 -12.26 -14.99
C ALA A 96 -0.36 -11.53 -16.06
N GLU A 97 -0.94 -11.27 -17.23
CA GLU A 97 -0.28 -10.49 -18.29
C GLU A 97 -0.06 -9.04 -17.87
N ASP A 98 -1.04 -8.41 -17.22
CA ASP A 98 -0.89 -7.07 -16.66
C ASP A 98 0.24 -7.00 -15.63
N LEU A 99 0.38 -8.04 -14.81
CA LEU A 99 1.42 -8.15 -13.80
C LEU A 99 2.80 -8.27 -14.46
N GLU A 100 2.94 -9.13 -15.46
CA GLU A 100 4.18 -9.28 -16.22
C GLU A 100 4.56 -7.99 -16.94
N ARG A 101 3.59 -7.29 -17.53
CA ARG A 101 3.80 -5.95 -18.10
C ARG A 101 4.30 -4.98 -17.04
N SER A 102 3.67 -4.96 -15.86
CA SER A 102 4.05 -4.10 -14.73
C SER A 102 5.52 -4.33 -14.34
N ARG A 103 5.94 -5.58 -14.22
CA ARG A 103 7.32 -5.95 -13.81
C ARG A 103 8.39 -5.55 -14.84
N ARG A 104 8.02 -5.43 -16.11
CA ARG A 104 8.94 -5.03 -17.20
C ARG A 104 9.06 -3.51 -17.34
N MET A 105 8.15 -2.74 -16.73
CA MET A 105 8.21 -1.29 -16.78
C MET A 105 9.32 -0.81 -15.84
N ALA A 106 10.28 -0.07 -16.39
CA ALA A 106 11.18 0.74 -15.59
C ALA A 106 10.45 2.03 -15.20
N LEU A 107 10.44 2.37 -13.91
CA LEU A 107 10.12 3.72 -13.51
C LEU A 107 11.26 4.66 -13.99
N PRO A 108 10.95 5.85 -14.52
CA PRO A 108 11.95 6.85 -14.85
C PRO A 108 12.73 7.33 -13.62
#